data_AF-A0A151UDN8-F1
#
_entry.id   AF-A0A151UDN8-F1
#
_cell.length_a   1.000
_cell.length_b   1.000
_cell.length_c   1.000
_cell.angle_alpha   90.00
_cell.angle_beta   90.00
_cell.angle_gamma   90.00
#
_symmetry.space_group_name_H-M   'P 1'
#
loop_
_entity.id
_entity.type
_entity.pdbx_description
1 polymer ?
#
loop_
_entity_poly.entity_id
_entity_poly.type
_entity_poly.pdbx_seq_one_letter_code
_entity_poly.pdbx_strand_id
1 'polypeptide(L)'
;MYMLTGEAKHWWRGTSQMLIDRGVVVDWVCFKRDFLEKYFPESVRHAREAEFMRLQQGEMSVTKYDMRFKHLARFYTQATSEAWKCRKFAEGLKYDLRRVVVPMAITEFPALLHIHLYLLIVWGDWVCRYLYCMLICLCLLCLQFL
;
A
#
# COMPACT_ATOMS: atom_id res chain seq x y z
N MET A 1 -25.33 -1.70 13.06
CA MET A 1 -25.93 -2.95 12.53
C MET A 1 -25.91 -2.86 11.01
N TYR A 2 -25.00 -3.58 10.34
CA TYR A 2 -24.93 -3.60 8.88
C TYR A 2 -25.84 -4.71 8.37
N MET A 3 -26.78 -4.39 7.49
CA MET A 3 -27.79 -5.32 6.98
C MET A 3 -27.66 -5.43 5.47
N LEU A 4 -27.82 -6.64 4.92
CA LEU A 4 -27.92 -6.83 3.47
C LEU A 4 -29.20 -6.15 2.97
N THR A 5 -29.08 -5.32 1.95
CA THR A 5 -30.20 -4.60 1.33
C THR A 5 -30.30 -4.93 -0.16
N GLY A 6 -31.50 -4.74 -0.73
CA GLY A 6 -31.76 -4.97 -2.16
C GLY A 6 -31.43 -6.38 -2.62
N GLU A 7 -30.78 -6.47 -3.78
CA GLU A 7 -30.31 -7.69 -4.45
C GLU A 7 -29.60 -8.67 -3.50
N ALA A 8 -28.73 -8.18 -2.62
CA ALA A 8 -27.94 -9.02 -1.73
C ALA A 8 -28.80 -9.74 -0.68
N LYS A 9 -29.90 -9.12 -0.25
CA LYS A 9 -30.86 -9.74 0.67
C LYS A 9 -31.65 -10.84 -0.02
N HIS A 10 -32.07 -10.61 -1.26
CA HIS A 10 -32.81 -11.58 -2.05
C HIS A 10 -31.94 -12.79 -2.40
N TRP A 11 -30.72 -12.55 -2.86
CA TRP A 11 -29.73 -13.61 -3.13
C TRP A 11 -29.43 -14.44 -1.88
N TRP A 12 -29.17 -13.80 -0.73
CA TRP A 12 -28.83 -14.52 0.49
C TRP A 12 -29.99 -15.39 0.97
N ARG A 13 -31.24 -14.89 0.91
CA ARG A 13 -32.42 -15.67 1.29
C ARG A 13 -32.57 -16.96 0.45
N GLY A 14 -32.35 -16.88 -0.86
CA GLY A 14 -32.41 -18.06 -1.74
C GLY A 14 -31.26 -19.03 -1.48
N THR A 15 -30.04 -18.51 -1.31
CA THR A 15 -28.84 -19.32 -1.05
C THR A 15 -28.91 -20.01 0.30
N SER A 16 -29.34 -19.31 1.35
CA SER A 16 -29.51 -19.89 2.69
C SER A 16 -30.55 -20.99 2.70
N GLN A 17 -31.67 -20.82 1.99
CA GLN A 17 -32.70 -21.86 1.89
C GLN A 17 -32.16 -23.12 1.23
N MET A 18 -31.46 -22.98 0.09
CA MET A 18 -30.83 -24.10 -0.60
C MET A 18 -29.79 -24.83 0.28
N LEU A 19 -29.03 -24.10 1.09
CA LEU A 19 -28.05 -24.69 2.01
C LEU A 19 -28.74 -25.49 3.12
N ILE A 20 -29.82 -24.96 3.69
CA ILE A 20 -30.64 -25.65 4.69
C ILE A 20 -31.25 -26.92 4.09
N ASP A 21 -31.79 -26.85 2.87
CA ASP A 21 -32.38 -28.00 2.18
C ASP A 21 -31.34 -29.10 1.88
N ARG A 22 -30.05 -28.72 1.76
CA ARG A 22 -28.91 -29.63 1.62
C ARG A 22 -28.35 -30.14 2.96
N GLY A 23 -28.98 -29.79 4.09
CA GLY A 23 -28.53 -30.15 5.42
C GLY A 23 -27.27 -29.42 5.90
N VAL A 24 -26.88 -28.33 5.23
CA VAL A 24 -25.72 -27.51 5.63
C VAL A 24 -26.14 -26.54 6.72
N VAL A 25 -25.40 -26.51 7.82
CA VAL A 25 -25.60 -25.52 8.89
C VAL A 25 -25.21 -24.15 8.38
N VAL A 26 -26.18 -23.24 8.29
CA VAL A 26 -25.95 -21.85 7.87
C VAL A 26 -25.42 -21.06 9.06
N ASP A 27 -24.10 -21.02 9.19
CA ASP A 27 -23.38 -20.20 10.15
C ASP A 27 -22.73 -18.97 9.49
N TRP A 28 -22.09 -18.14 10.30
CA TRP A 28 -21.39 -16.94 9.80
C TRP A 28 -20.24 -17.29 8.84
N VAL A 29 -19.61 -18.45 9.00
CA VAL A 29 -18.51 -18.90 8.14
C VAL A 29 -19.02 -19.26 6.76
N CYS A 30 -20.13 -20.00 6.66
CA CYS A 30 -20.79 -20.31 5.40
C CYS A 30 -21.25 -19.04 4.69
N PHE A 31 -21.94 -18.13 5.41
CA PHE A 31 -22.33 -16.84 4.84
C PHE A 31 -21.14 -16.10 4.23
N LYS A 32 -20.05 -15.97 5.00
CA LYS A 32 -18.87 -15.23 4.55
C LYS A 32 -18.24 -15.88 3.32
N ARG A 33 -18.16 -17.21 3.27
CA ARG A 33 -17.65 -17.96 2.11
C ARG A 33 -18.47 -17.66 0.87
N ASP A 34 -19.78 -17.90 0.94
CA ASP A 34 -20.65 -17.81 -0.25
C ASP A 34 -20.82 -16.34 -0.70
N PHE A 35 -20.82 -15.41 0.25
CA PHE A 35 -20.80 -13.97 -0.03
C PHE A 35 -19.52 -13.55 -0.77
N LEU A 36 -18.36 -14.00 -0.28
CA LEU A 36 -17.09 -13.71 -0.95
C LEU A 36 -17.03 -14.38 -2.32
N GLU A 37 -17.52 -15.60 -2.47
CA GLU A 37 -17.54 -16.28 -3.77
C GLU A 37 -18.43 -15.56 -4.80
N LYS A 38 -19.61 -15.09 -4.39
CA LYS A 38 -20.57 -14.38 -5.25
C LYS A 38 -20.09 -13.00 -5.67
N TYR A 39 -19.58 -12.21 -4.72
CA TYR A 39 -19.26 -10.79 -4.94
C TYR A 39 -17.77 -10.50 -5.16
N PHE A 40 -16.91 -11.41 -4.72
CA PHE A 40 -15.45 -11.34 -4.88
C PHE A 40 -14.91 -12.67 -5.42
N PRO A 41 -15.38 -13.10 -6.61
CA PRO A 41 -14.96 -14.36 -7.20
C PRO A 41 -13.43 -14.39 -7.37
N GLU A 42 -12.89 -15.60 -7.43
CA GLU A 42 -11.45 -15.82 -7.47
C GLU A 42 -10.75 -15.05 -8.61
N SER A 43 -11.40 -14.91 -9.77
CA SER A 43 -10.89 -14.09 -10.89
C SER A 43 -10.74 -12.60 -10.53
N VAL A 44 -11.69 -12.04 -9.79
CA VAL A 44 -11.64 -10.64 -9.33
C VAL A 44 -10.56 -10.48 -8.26
N ARG A 45 -10.41 -11.46 -7.37
CA ARG A 45 -9.31 -11.48 -6.39
C ARG A 45 -7.94 -11.52 -7.08
N HIS A 46 -7.74 -12.46 -8.00
CA HIS A 46 -6.51 -12.58 -8.78
C HIS A 46 -6.22 -11.31 -9.58
N ALA A 47 -7.23 -10.68 -10.17
CA ALA A 47 -7.06 -9.41 -10.88
C ALA A 47 -6.59 -8.29 -9.93
N ARG A 48 -7.17 -8.19 -8.72
CA ARG A 48 -6.75 -7.22 -7.71
C ARG A 48 -5.35 -7.50 -7.16
N GLU A 49 -5.01 -8.77 -6.96
CA GLU A 49 -3.67 -9.16 -6.54
C GLU A 49 -2.64 -8.86 -7.63
N ALA A 50 -2.94 -9.13 -8.90
CA ALA A 50 -2.09 -8.77 -10.03
C ALA A 50 -1.93 -7.24 -10.17
N GLU A 51 -3.01 -6.47 -9.96
CA GLU A 51 -2.98 -5.00 -9.94
C GLU A 51 -2.06 -4.51 -8.81
N PHE A 52 -2.18 -5.07 -7.61
CA PHE A 52 -1.32 -4.75 -6.49
C PHE A 52 0.15 -5.10 -6.75
N MET A 53 0.41 -6.26 -7.36
CA MET A 53 1.77 -6.70 -7.67
C MET A 53 2.43 -5.85 -8.74
N ARG A 54 1.65 -5.26 -9.66
CA ARG A 54 2.12 -4.33 -10.70
C ARG A 54 2.06 -2.86 -10.27
N LEU A 55 1.61 -2.57 -9.05
CA LEU A 55 1.47 -1.21 -8.56
C LEU A 55 2.84 -0.52 -8.47
N GLN A 56 3.04 0.47 -9.32
CA GLN A 56 4.18 1.38 -9.29
C GLN A 56 3.69 2.81 -9.08
N GLN A 57 4.54 3.64 -8.50
CA GLN A 57 4.28 5.05 -8.31
C GLN A 57 3.97 5.71 -9.66
N GLY A 58 4.74 5.39 -10.71
CA GLY A 58 4.59 6.03 -12.02
C GLY A 58 4.56 7.55 -11.84
N GLU A 59 3.69 8.26 -12.57
CA GLU A 59 3.52 9.72 -12.43
C GLU A 59 2.67 10.16 -11.22
N MET A 60 2.28 9.25 -10.33
CA MET A 60 1.52 9.61 -9.14
C MET A 60 2.42 10.28 -8.09
N SER A 61 1.82 11.21 -7.34
CA SER A 61 2.42 11.69 -6.10
C SER A 61 2.57 10.55 -5.08
N VAL A 62 3.54 10.65 -4.18
CA VAL A 62 3.79 9.66 -3.13
C VAL A 62 2.54 9.42 -2.28
N THR A 63 1.80 10.49 -1.96
CA THR A 63 0.54 10.41 -1.20
C THR A 63 -0.54 9.61 -1.94
N LYS A 64 -0.69 9.83 -3.25
CA LYS A 64 -1.68 9.10 -4.06
C LYS A 64 -1.28 7.63 -4.24
N TYR A 65 0.02 7.38 -4.37
CA TYR A 65 0.58 6.03 -4.39
C TYR A 65 0.31 5.29 -3.08
N ASP A 66 0.56 5.93 -1.93
CA ASP A 66 0.25 5.37 -0.60
C ASP A 66 -1.23 4.99 -0.46
N MET A 67 -2.14 5.91 -0.77
CA MET A 67 -3.57 5.64 -0.70
C MET A 67 -3.97 4.43 -1.56
N ARG A 68 -3.41 4.33 -2.78
CA ARG A 68 -3.64 3.15 -3.65
C ARG A 68 -3.04 1.88 -3.08
N PHE A 69 -1.83 1.93 -2.54
CA PHE A 69 -1.17 0.79 -1.94
C PHE A 69 -2.00 0.24 -0.77
N LYS A 70 -2.41 1.11 0.17
CA LYS A 70 -3.29 0.74 1.29
C LYS A 70 -4.61 0.16 0.82
N HIS A 71 -5.22 0.75 -0.21
CA HIS A 71 -6.49 0.28 -0.74
C HIS A 71 -6.36 -1.14 -1.32
N LEU A 72 -5.35 -1.37 -2.16
CA LEU A 72 -5.14 -2.67 -2.81
C LEU A 72 -4.62 -3.74 -1.84
N ALA A 73 -3.79 -3.36 -0.86
CA ALA A 73 -3.30 -4.28 0.17
C ALA A 73 -4.42 -4.92 1.01
N ARG A 74 -5.59 -4.26 1.13
CA ARG A 74 -6.77 -4.82 1.84
C ARG A 74 -7.40 -6.00 1.12
N PHE A 75 -7.19 -6.11 -0.20
CA PHE A 75 -7.70 -7.20 -1.02
C PHE A 75 -6.68 -8.33 -1.19
N TYR A 76 -5.44 -8.13 -0.73
CA TYR A 76 -4.41 -9.14 -0.79
C TYR A 76 -4.70 -10.23 0.23
N THR A 77 -4.98 -11.44 -0.24
CA THR A 77 -5.49 -12.51 0.61
C THR A 77 -4.41 -13.38 1.25
N GLN A 78 -3.16 -13.23 0.81
CA GLN A 78 -2.04 -13.97 1.38
C GLN A 78 -1.49 -13.29 2.63
N ALA A 79 -0.97 -14.09 3.56
CA ALA A 79 -0.28 -13.59 4.74
C ALA A 79 0.95 -12.77 4.32
N THR A 80 0.95 -11.47 4.65
CA THR A 80 2.06 -10.57 4.37
C THR A 80 2.67 -10.09 5.67
N SER A 81 3.99 -10.26 5.81
CA SER A 81 4.73 -9.64 6.90
C SER A 81 4.87 -8.14 6.65
N GLU A 82 5.01 -7.36 7.72
CA GLU A 82 5.28 -5.91 7.62
C GLU A 82 6.55 -5.62 6.81
N ALA A 83 7.60 -6.44 7.00
CA ALA A 83 8.83 -6.36 6.21
C ALA A 83 8.61 -6.63 4.71
N TRP A 84 7.67 -7.51 4.36
CA TRP A 84 7.30 -7.72 2.96
C TRP A 84 6.56 -6.51 2.38
N LYS A 85 5.62 -5.91 3.13
CA LYS A 85 4.90 -4.70 2.70
C LYS A 85 5.86 -3.52 2.47
N CYS A 86 6.84 -3.35 3.37
CA CYS A 86 7.86 -2.31 3.24
C CYS A 86 8.70 -2.48 1.97
N ARG A 87 9.20 -3.69 1.73
CA ARG A 87 9.96 -4.01 0.49
C ARG A 87 9.10 -3.76 -0.75
N LYS A 88 7.86 -4.26 -0.75
CA LYS A 88 6.96 -4.11 -1.89
C LYS A 88 6.65 -2.65 -2.20
N PHE A 89 6.44 -1.82 -1.18
CA PHE A 89 6.24 -0.39 -1.35
C PHE A 89 7.50 0.29 -1.90
N ALA A 90 8.66 0.01 -1.32
CA ALA A 90 9.93 0.61 -1.77
C ALA A 90 10.28 0.24 -3.22
N GLU A 91 10.00 -0.99 -3.64
CA GLU A 91 10.19 -1.45 -5.02
C GLU A 91 9.32 -0.69 -6.03
N GLY A 92 8.10 -0.31 -5.63
CA GLY A 92 7.16 0.41 -6.47
C GLY A 92 7.40 1.92 -6.54
N LEU A 93 8.27 2.50 -5.70
CA LEU A 93 8.61 3.92 -5.74
C LEU A 93 9.42 4.29 -7.01
N LYS A 94 9.32 5.57 -7.43
CA LYS A 94 10.20 6.13 -8.46
C LYS A 94 11.67 5.95 -8.07
N TYR A 95 12.53 5.78 -9.07
CA TYR A 95 13.96 5.49 -8.90
C TYR A 95 14.66 6.45 -7.91
N ASP A 96 14.39 7.75 -8.02
CA ASP A 96 15.01 8.77 -7.18
C ASP A 96 14.67 8.60 -5.70
N LEU A 97 13.41 8.26 -5.40
CA LEU A 97 12.95 8.00 -4.03
C LEU A 97 13.45 6.64 -3.52
N ARG A 98 13.41 5.63 -4.39
CA ARG A 98 13.87 4.29 -4.06
C ARG A 98 15.33 4.27 -3.60
N ARG A 99 16.21 5.05 -4.25
CA ARG A 99 17.63 5.17 -3.87
C ARG A 99 17.84 5.73 -2.47
N VAL A 100 16.93 6.57 -1.99
CA VAL A 100 17.00 7.17 -0.64
C VAL A 100 16.39 6.24 0.39
N VAL A 101 15.27 5.59 0.05
CA VAL A 101 14.47 4.79 1.00
C VAL A 101 15.04 3.40 1.23
N VAL A 102 15.56 2.73 0.18
CA VAL A 102 16.07 1.35 0.30
C VAL A 102 17.25 1.23 1.29
N PRO A 103 18.25 2.13 1.28
CA PRO A 103 19.35 2.08 2.26
C PRO A 103 18.93 2.33 3.71
N MET A 104 17.77 2.94 3.95
CA MET A 104 17.28 3.22 5.31
C MET A 104 16.75 1.98 6.04
N ALA A 105 16.62 0.83 5.35
CA ALA A 105 16.26 -0.47 5.92
C ALA A 105 15.01 -0.44 6.84
N ILE A 106 14.03 0.41 6.52
CA ILE A 106 12.82 0.57 7.33
C ILE A 106 12.01 -0.74 7.29
N THR A 107 11.81 -1.35 8.46
CA THR A 107 11.07 -2.61 8.63
C THR A 107 9.61 -2.40 9.04
N GLU A 108 9.23 -1.18 9.40
CA GLU A 108 7.89 -0.81 9.86
C GLU A 108 7.13 0.01 8.81
N PHE A 109 6.00 -0.51 8.36
CA PHE A 109 5.18 0.12 7.32
C PHE A 109 4.70 1.53 7.72
N PRO A 110 4.25 1.81 8.97
CA PRO A 110 3.86 3.16 9.37
C PRO A 110 4.97 4.21 9.23
N ALA A 111 6.23 3.83 9.50
CA ALA A 111 7.39 4.71 9.36
C ALA A 111 7.69 5.01 7.88
N LEU A 112 7.49 4.03 7.00
CA LEU A 112 7.65 4.16 5.56
C LEU A 112 6.56 5.05 4.93
N LEU A 113 5.38 5.13 5.53
CA LEU A 113 4.28 5.97 5.05
C LEU A 113 4.47 7.45 5.37
N HIS A 114 5.35 7.79 6.30
CA HIS A 114 5.74 9.17 6.61
C HIS A 114 6.87 9.69 5.72
N ILE A 115 7.22 8.98 4.63
CA ILE A 115 8.22 9.40 3.65
C ILE A 115 7.97 10.81 3.10
N HIS A 116 6.73 11.30 2.98
CA HIS A 116 6.49 12.68 2.55
C HIS A 116 7.01 13.73 3.56
N LEU A 117 6.85 13.48 4.86
CA LEU A 117 7.39 14.34 5.92
C LEU A 117 8.91 14.13 6.06
N TYR A 118 9.38 12.88 5.97
CA TYR A 118 10.81 12.56 5.99
C TYR A 118 11.56 13.13 4.78
N LEU A 119 10.98 13.12 3.57
CA LEU A 119 11.60 13.75 2.40
C LEU A 119 11.58 15.26 2.50
N LEU A 120 10.57 15.90 3.11
CA LEU A 120 10.61 17.34 3.38
C LEU A 120 11.68 17.71 4.41
N ILE A 121 11.85 16.90 5.46
CA ILE A 121 12.90 17.08 6.48
C ILE A 121 14.28 16.79 5.89
N VAL A 122 14.44 15.67 5.17
CA VAL A 122 15.71 15.26 4.55
C VAL A 122 16.05 16.13 3.34
N TRP A 123 15.08 16.63 2.55
CA TRP A 123 15.35 17.69 1.56
C TRP A 123 15.73 18.98 2.25
N GLY A 124 15.08 19.36 3.36
CA GLY A 124 15.51 20.50 4.17
C GLY A 124 16.96 20.34 4.64
N ASP A 125 17.31 19.17 5.18
CA ASP A 125 18.66 18.86 5.68
C ASP A 125 19.70 18.65 4.57
N TRP A 126 19.32 18.09 3.41
CA TRP A 126 20.19 17.96 2.24
C TRP A 126 20.39 19.29 1.52
N VAL A 127 19.35 20.11 1.36
CA VAL A 127 19.45 21.46 0.81
C VAL A 127 20.26 22.33 1.77
N CYS A 128 20.03 22.23 3.08
CA CYS A 128 20.89 22.85 4.08
C CYS A 128 22.33 22.34 3.98
N ARG A 129 22.60 21.04 3.90
CA ARG A 129 23.97 20.51 3.74
C ARG A 129 24.63 20.87 2.41
N TYR A 130 23.87 20.93 1.30
CA TYR A 130 24.40 21.31 -0.01
C TYR A 130 24.68 22.81 -0.10
N LEU A 131 23.79 23.66 0.44
CA LEU A 131 24.04 25.11 0.53
C LEU A 131 25.17 25.41 1.50
N TYR A 132 25.25 24.71 2.63
CA TYR A 132 26.34 24.87 3.60
C TYR A 132 27.67 24.35 3.03
N CYS A 133 27.68 23.24 2.28
CA CYS A 133 28.86 22.77 1.56
C CYS A 133 29.25 23.70 0.40
N MET A 134 28.30 24.29 -0.33
CA MET A 134 28.61 25.29 -1.35
C MET A 134 29.16 26.58 -0.74
N LEU A 135 28.61 27.05 0.39
CA LEU A 135 29.13 28.20 1.14
C LEU A 135 30.52 27.93 1.72
N ILE A 136 30.77 26.73 2.26
CA ILE A 136 32.10 26.33 2.74
C ILE A 136 33.09 26.20 1.57
N CYS A 137 32.69 25.63 0.44
CA CYS A 137 33.54 25.57 -0.76
C CYS A 137 33.83 26.95 -1.35
N LEU A 138 32.88 27.88 -1.36
CA LEU A 138 33.09 29.27 -1.78
C LEU A 138 34.02 30.03 -0.81
N CYS A 139 33.91 29.79 0.50
CA CYS A 139 34.85 30.35 1.49
C CYS A 139 36.26 29.77 1.36
N LEU A 140 36.41 28.47 1.09
CA LEU A 140 37.71 27.83 0.89
C LEU A 140 38.36 28.25 -0.44
N LEU A 141 37.57 28.43 -1.50
CA LEU A 141 38.07 28.99 -2.76
C LEU A 141 38.49 30.46 -2.62
N CYS A 142 37.79 31.29 -1.83
CA CYS A 142 38.24 32.65 -1.53
C CYS A 142 39.54 32.72 -0.70
N LEU A 143 39.78 31.75 0.20
CA LEU A 143 41.02 31.68 0.99
C LEU A 143 42.24 31.17 0.21
N GLN A 144 42.04 30.57 -0.97
CA GLN A 144 43.13 30.11 -1.83
C GLN A 144 43.60 31.16 -2.86
N PHE A 145 42.91 32.31 -2.94
CA PHE A 145 43.24 33.42 -3.84
C PHE A 145 43.53 34.73 -3.10
N LEU A 146 43.88 34.66 -1.81
CA LEU A 146 44.27 35.79 -0.97
C LEU A 146 45.63 35.53 -0.30
#